data_AF-M6RU19-F1
#
_entry.id   AF-M6RU19-F1
#
_cell.length_a   1.000
_cell.length_b   1.000
_cell.length_c   1.000
_cell.angle_alpha   90.00
_cell.angle_beta   90.00
_cell.angle_gamma   90.00
#
_symmetry.space_group_name_H-M   'P 1'
#
loop_
_entity.id
_entity.type
_entity.pdbx_description
1 polymer ?
#
loop_
_entity_poly.entity_id
_entity_poly.type
_entity_poly.pdbx_seq_one_letter_code
_entity_poly.pdbx_strand_id
1 'polypeptide(L)'
;MESLFAKKVCLTPVEIERRLKSVSIQPTIQRISICQYVLCEADHPTAEVVKEWVDSRSFKMSLATVYNTLNILVSAGLLREFKFSC
;
A
#
# COMPACT_ATOMS: atom_id res chain seq x y z
N MET A 1 -31.51 -2.66 -11.89
CA MET A 1 -30.73 -3.80 -12.40
C MET A 1 -29.50 -3.21 -13.05
N GLU A 2 -28.31 -3.66 -12.64
CA GLU A 2 -26.98 -3.26 -13.14
C GLU A 2 -26.31 -2.01 -12.53
N SER A 3 -26.04 -2.12 -11.22
CA SER A 3 -24.71 -2.00 -10.60
C SER A 3 -23.57 -1.36 -11.44
N LEU A 4 -23.51 -0.03 -11.45
CA LEU A 4 -22.33 0.74 -11.87
C LEU A 4 -21.39 0.97 -10.67
N PHE A 5 -20.78 -0.10 -10.14
CA PHE A 5 -19.57 0.08 -9.35
C PHE A 5 -18.48 0.51 -10.33
N ALA A 6 -18.29 1.82 -10.45
CA ALA A 6 -17.15 2.41 -11.11
C ALA A 6 -15.90 1.66 -10.64
N LYS A 7 -15.29 0.89 -11.54
CA LYS A 7 -14.02 0.20 -11.32
C LYS A 7 -13.06 1.30 -10.86
N LYS A 8 -12.74 1.37 -9.55
CA LYS A 8 -11.73 2.29 -9.03
C LYS A 8 -10.48 1.98 -9.85
N VAL A 9 -10.11 2.89 -10.76
CA VAL A 9 -8.88 2.74 -11.53
C VAL A 9 -7.75 2.81 -10.51
N CYS A 10 -7.12 1.66 -10.25
CA CYS A 10 -5.97 1.59 -9.36
C CYS A 10 -4.83 2.45 -9.92
N LEU A 11 -4.01 2.99 -9.03
CA LEU A 11 -2.83 3.78 -9.40
C LEU A 11 -1.86 2.89 -10.19
N THR A 12 -1.35 3.41 -11.30
CA THR A 12 -0.29 2.73 -12.07
C THR A 12 1.02 2.76 -11.27
N PRO A 13 1.98 1.85 -11.55
CA PRO A 13 3.30 1.88 -10.91
C PRO A 13 3.98 3.26 -11.02
N VAL A 14 3.85 3.90 -12.18
CA VAL A 14 4.41 5.24 -12.43
C VAL A 14 3.76 6.32 -11.55
N GLU A 15 2.45 6.23 -11.33
CA GLU A 15 1.74 7.15 -10.44
C GLU A 15 2.18 6.98 -8.98
N ILE A 16 2.34 5.73 -8.55
CA ILE A 16 2.84 5.38 -7.22
C ILE A 16 4.26 5.90 -7.04
N GLU A 17 5.15 5.68 -8.01
CA GLU A 17 6.50 6.21 -7.99
C GLU A 17 6.51 7.73 -7.82
N ARG A 18 5.64 8.45 -8.55
CA ARG A 18 5.55 9.91 -8.45
C ARG A 18 5.10 10.33 -7.05
N ARG A 19 4.09 9.68 -6.48
CA ARG A 19 3.61 9.96 -5.12
C ARG A 19 4.70 9.74 -4.08
N LEU A 20 5.41 8.63 -4.15
CA LEU A 20 6.54 8.34 -3.24
C LEU A 20 7.64 9.39 -3.37
N LYS A 21 8.04 9.74 -4.60
CA LYS A 21 9.04 10.80 -4.84
C LYS A 21 8.59 12.16 -4.32
N SER A 22 7.30 12.50 -4.43
CA SER A 22 6.76 13.79 -3.96
C SER A 22 6.87 13.98 -2.45
N VAL A 23 6.97 12.88 -1.69
CA VAL A 23 7.19 12.87 -0.24
C VAL A 23 8.60 12.38 0.14
N SER A 24 9.56 12.45 -0.81
CA SER A 24 10.96 12.07 -0.62
C SER A 24 11.20 10.60 -0.21
N ILE A 25 10.25 9.70 -0.51
CA ILE A 25 10.41 8.26 -0.32
C ILE A 25 11.01 7.65 -1.60
N GLN A 26 12.12 6.91 -1.44
CA GLN A 26 12.69 6.12 -2.53
C GLN A 26 11.72 5.02 -2.99
N PRO A 27 11.28 5.00 -4.26
CA PRO A 27 10.28 4.06 -4.75
C PRO A 27 10.92 2.74 -5.17
N THR A 28 11.24 1.89 -4.20
CA THR A 28 11.72 0.54 -4.49
C THR A 28 10.57 -0.34 -5.00
N ILE A 29 10.89 -1.41 -5.74
CA ILE A 29 9.88 -2.36 -6.26
C ILE A 29 8.98 -2.91 -5.14
N GLN A 30 9.55 -3.17 -3.96
CA GLN A 30 8.82 -3.64 -2.78
C GLN A 30 7.83 -2.58 -2.28
N ARG A 31 8.27 -1.31 -2.16
CA ARG A 31 7.40 -0.21 -1.73
C ARG A 31 6.29 0.06 -2.71
N ILE A 32 6.58 0.01 -4.02
CA ILE A 32 5.58 0.14 -5.07
C ILE A 32 4.54 -0.97 -4.96
N SER A 33 4.98 -2.23 -4.77
CA SER A 33 4.07 -3.38 -4.62
C SER A 33 3.15 -3.25 -3.41
N ILE A 34 3.68 -2.79 -2.26
CA ILE A 34 2.86 -2.52 -1.07
C ILE A 34 1.85 -1.40 -1.36
N CYS A 35 2.31 -0.30 -1.97
CA CYS A 35 1.48 0.86 -2.31
C CYS A 35 0.34 0.52 -3.27
N GLN A 36 0.53 -0.40 -4.21
CA GLN A 36 -0.52 -0.85 -5.11
C GLN A 36 -1.73 -1.40 -4.34
N TYR A 37 -1.47 -2.15 -3.27
CA TYR A 37 -2.53 -2.70 -2.44
C TYR A 37 -3.16 -1.63 -1.54
N VAL A 38 -2.34 -0.98 -0.71
CA VAL A 38 -2.83 -0.11 0.37
C VAL A 38 -3.42 1.21 -0.11
N LEU A 39 -3.05 1.70 -1.31
CA LEU A 39 -3.59 2.95 -1.86
C LEU A 39 -4.78 2.74 -2.80
N CYS A 40 -5.07 1.50 -3.21
CA CYS A 40 -6.08 1.24 -4.25
C CYS A 40 -7.17 0.25 -3.83
N GLU A 41 -6.77 -0.93 -3.36
CA GLU A 41 -7.69 -2.05 -3.11
C GLU A 41 -8.12 -2.14 -1.65
N ALA A 42 -7.24 -1.76 -0.72
CA ALA A 42 -7.48 -1.98 0.70
C ALA A 42 -8.22 -0.81 1.35
N ASP A 43 -9.09 -1.14 2.31
CA ASP A 43 -9.74 -0.15 3.17
C ASP A 43 -8.93 0.03 4.46
N HIS A 44 -8.91 -0.98 5.34
CA HIS A 44 -8.12 -0.98 6.59
C HIS A 44 -7.43 -2.34 6.79
N PRO A 45 -6.42 -2.69 5.97
CA PRO A 45 -5.74 -3.98 6.06
C PRO A 45 -4.80 -4.02 7.26
N THR A 46 -4.63 -5.20 7.87
CA THR A 46 -3.50 -5.43 8.78
C THR A 46 -2.21 -5.64 7.99
N ALA A 47 -1.06 -5.52 8.64
CA ALA A 47 0.23 -5.72 7.99
C ALA A 47 0.38 -7.15 7.43
N GLU A 48 -0.20 -8.15 8.11
CA GLU A 48 -0.21 -9.54 7.68
C GLU A 48 -1.02 -9.71 6.38
N VAL A 49 -2.19 -9.07 6.29
CA VAL A 49 -3.01 -9.07 5.06
C VAL A 49 -2.27 -8.41 3.90
N VAL A 50 -1.59 -7.28 4.15
CA VAL A 50 -0.75 -6.63 3.14
C VAL A 50 0.35 -7.59 2.66
N LYS A 51 1.02 -8.28 3.58
CA LYS A 51 2.10 -9.22 3.25
C LYS A 51 1.57 -10.37 2.38
N GLU A 52 0.47 -11.00 2.77
CA GLU A 52 -0.12 -12.11 2.02
C GLU A 52 -0.53 -11.68 0.61
N TRP A 53 -1.15 -10.51 0.47
CA TRP A 53 -1.52 -9.98 -0.84
C TRP A 53 -0.29 -9.75 -1.72
N VAL A 54 0.75 -9.11 -1.17
CA VAL A 54 1.97 -8.79 -1.94
C VAL A 54 2.75 -10.06 -2.31
N ASP A 55 2.90 -11.00 -1.38
CA ASP A 55 3.57 -12.28 -1.62
C ASP A 55 2.87 -13.12 -2.70
N SER A 56 1.55 -12.97 -2.84
CA SER A 56 0.76 -13.70 -3.86
C SER A 56 0.89 -13.14 -5.28
N ARG A 57 1.30 -11.87 -5.44
CA ARG A 57 1.30 -11.15 -6.73
C ARG A 57 2.68 -10.68 -7.19
N SER A 58 3.64 -10.56 -6.27
CA SER A 58 4.93 -9.92 -6.50
C SER A 58 6.05 -10.71 -5.80
N PHE A 59 7.02 -10.00 -5.24
CA PHE A 59 8.16 -10.59 -4.56
C PHE A 59 7.85 -10.91 -3.09
N LYS A 60 8.38 -12.05 -2.63
CA LYS A 60 8.35 -12.39 -1.21
C LYS A 60 9.16 -11.39 -0.39
N MET A 61 8.58 -10.92 0.70
CA MET A 61 9.27 -10.06 1.65
C MET A 61 8.96 -10.43 3.10
N SER A 62 9.82 -9.98 4.01
CA SER A 62 9.60 -10.19 5.44
C SER A 62 8.45 -9.32 5.94
N LEU A 63 7.79 -9.76 7.02
CA LEU A 63 6.79 -8.93 7.69
C LEU A 63 7.40 -7.61 8.21
N ALA A 64 8.66 -7.63 8.64
CA ALA A 64 9.40 -6.42 9.04
C ALA A 64 9.51 -5.41 7.89
N THR A 65 9.73 -5.88 6.66
CA THR A 65 9.77 -5.03 5.45
C THR A 65 8.43 -4.33 5.21
N VAL A 66 7.32 -5.06 5.42
CA VAL A 66 5.97 -4.51 5.31
C VAL A 66 5.75 -3.44 6.37
N TYR A 67 6.00 -3.75 7.66
CA TYR A 67 5.88 -2.77 8.74
C TYR A 67 6.73 -1.52 8.51
N ASN A 68 8.00 -1.68 8.13
CA ASN A 68 8.88 -0.56 7.84
C ASN A 68 8.32 0.34 6.73
N THR A 69 7.76 -0.27 5.68
CA THR A 69 7.15 0.49 4.60
C THR A 69 5.89 1.21 5.05
N LEU A 70 4.97 0.52 5.73
CA LEU A 70 3.73 1.12 6.24
C LEU A 70 4.03 2.28 7.18
N ASN A 71 4.99 2.13 8.09
CA ASN A 71 5.41 3.19 9.01
C ASN A 71 5.98 4.40 8.27
N ILE A 72 6.81 4.18 7.24
CA ILE A 72 7.33 5.27 6.42
C ILE A 72 6.20 6.02 5.70
N LEU A 73 5.21 5.29 5.17
CA LEU A 73 4.06 5.90 4.50
C LEU A 73 3.19 6.70 5.48
N VAL A 74 3.00 6.21 6.71
CA VAL A 74 2.29 6.93 7.77
C VAL A 74 3.06 8.20 8.18
N SER A 75 4.37 8.11 8.41
CA SER A 75 5.23 9.26 8.75
C SER A 75 5.26 10.30 7.63
N ALA A 76 5.14 9.89 6.38
CA ALA A 76 5.04 10.80 5.22
C ALA A 76 3.61 11.34 4.98
N GLY A 77 2.63 10.96 5.81
CA GLY A 77 1.24 11.40 5.69
C GLY A 77 0.47 10.77 4.53
N LEU A 78 1.01 9.73 3.88
CA LEU A 78 0.34 9.00 2.80
C LEU A 78 -0.68 7.99 3.32
N LEU A 79 -0.48 7.50 4.54
CA LEU A 79 -1.40 6.59 5.24
C LEU A 79 -1.71 7.11 6.64
N ARG A 80 -2.78 6.59 7.22
CA ARG A 80 -3.12 6.78 8.62
C ARG A 80 -3.21 5.41 9.29
N GLU A 81 -2.53 5.26 10.41
CA GLU A 81 -2.71 4.07 11.26
C GLU A 81 -3.99 4.19 12.09
N PHE A 82 -4.70 3.09 12.27
CA PHE A 82 -5.83 2.98 13.20
C PHE A 82 -5.44 2.02 14.32
N LYS A 83 -5.44 2.52 15.56
CA LYS A 83 -5.16 1.72 16.75
C LYS A 83 -6.47 1.41 17.43
N PHE A 84 -6.81 0.12 17.57
CA PHE A 84 -7.91 -0.30 18.41
C PHE A 84 -7.53 -0.04 19.87
N SER A 85 -8.20 0.93 20.49
CA SER A 85 -8.15 1.11 21.94
C SER A 85 -9.17 0.15 22.55
N CYS A 86 -8.68 -0.87 23.25
CA CYS A 86 -9.49 -1.67 24.17
C CYS A 86 -9.43 -1.04 25.57
#